data_AF-A0A7W0VDI4-F1
#
_entry.id   AF-A0A7W0VDI4-F1
#
_cell.length_a   1.000
_cell.length_b   1.000
_cell.length_c   1.000
_cell.angle_alpha   90.00
_cell.angle_beta   90.00
_cell.angle_gamma   90.00
#
_symmetry.space_group_name_H-M   'P 1'
#
loop_
_entity.id
_entity.type
_entity.pdbx_description
1 polymer ?
#
loop_
_entity_poly.entity_id
_entity_poly.type
_entity_poly.pdbx_seq_one_letter_code
_entity_poly.pdbx_strand_id
1 'polypeptide(L)'
;MATDALLNRRVVRVPDVVGRSILKAQILLEDAGLARVVTLFRESYEDRDTVLEQKPARGQMVYEGTEVTIWVARRGLLENLPAIYRRSDGVGRNLVREVCFVFEHMFDSIEVNLIDGWRFYDPHVSPLDFLDWLAGWTAFTLDLDWPEAQKRALIKRAVDLYRIRGTRRGLALFLMLFIGKEPDIEENTWPFKG
;
A
#
# COMPACT_ATOMS: atom_id res chain seq x y z
N MET A 1 40.62 -5.55 -1.63
CA MET A 1 39.36 -5.94 -2.29
C MET A 1 38.17 -4.98 -2.05
N ALA A 2 38.31 -3.88 -1.28
CA ALA A 2 37.22 -2.89 -1.09
C ALA A 2 37.35 -1.63 -1.98
N THR A 3 38.46 -1.44 -2.67
CA THR A 3 38.83 -0.18 -3.33
C THR A 3 38.32 -0.07 -4.78
N ASP A 4 38.05 -1.19 -5.47
CA ASP A 4 37.57 -1.19 -6.86
C ASP A 4 36.08 -0.84 -7.01
N ALA A 5 35.26 -1.12 -5.99
CA ALA A 5 33.81 -0.88 -6.04
C ALA A 5 33.42 0.60 -5.86
N LEU A 6 34.35 1.46 -5.42
CA LEU A 6 34.13 2.90 -5.27
C LEU A 6 34.46 3.69 -6.55
N LEU A 7 35.24 3.12 -7.46
CA LEU A 7 35.79 3.82 -8.63
C LEU A 7 34.76 4.09 -9.74
N ASN A 8 33.59 3.44 -9.72
CA ASN A 8 32.54 3.59 -10.74
C ASN A 8 31.22 4.15 -10.20
N ARG A 9 31.20 4.74 -9.00
CA ARG A 9 30.00 5.36 -8.44
C ARG A 9 29.90 6.81 -8.89
N ARG A 10 28.79 7.14 -9.57
CA ARG A 10 28.48 8.51 -9.96
C ARG A 10 28.29 9.36 -8.72
N VAL A 11 28.82 10.58 -8.72
CA VAL A 11 28.57 11.55 -7.66
C VAL A 11 27.29 12.30 -8.01
N VAL A 12 26.36 12.36 -7.07
CA VAL A 12 25.07 13.05 -7.20
C VAL A 12 24.92 14.11 -6.12
N ARG A 13 24.21 15.18 -6.45
CA ARG A 13 23.88 16.26 -5.53
C ARG A 13 22.62 15.91 -4.75
N VAL A 14 22.70 15.95 -3.43
CA VAL A 14 21.55 15.66 -2.56
C VAL A 14 20.46 16.73 -2.74
N PRO A 15 19.22 16.38 -3.10
CA PRO A 15 18.12 17.32 -3.22
C PRO A 15 17.67 17.87 -1.85
N ASP A 16 16.98 19.00 -1.85
CA ASP A 16 16.34 19.56 -0.65
C ASP A 16 14.96 18.95 -0.48
N VAL A 17 14.79 18.15 0.57
CA VAL A 17 13.54 17.49 0.91
C VAL A 17 12.90 18.02 2.19
N VAL A 18 13.56 18.94 2.90
CA VAL A 18 13.01 19.55 4.13
C VAL A 18 11.74 20.36 3.79
N GLY A 19 10.71 20.23 4.62
CA GLY A 19 9.40 20.86 4.43
C GLY A 19 8.53 20.21 3.35
N ARG A 20 8.96 19.09 2.76
CA ARG A 20 8.15 18.29 1.83
C ARG A 20 7.49 17.12 2.57
N SER A 21 6.41 16.58 2.01
CA SER A 21 5.83 15.32 2.49
C SER A 21 6.81 14.16 2.26
N ILE A 22 6.75 13.14 3.11
CA ILE A 22 7.60 11.94 3.02
C ILE A 22 7.54 11.28 1.64
N LEU A 23 6.34 11.17 1.05
CA LEU A 23 6.16 10.58 -0.28
C LEU A 23 6.91 11.38 -1.35
N LYS A 24 6.78 12.71 -1.33
CA LYS A 24 7.47 13.59 -2.29
C LYS A 24 8.97 13.58 -2.07
N ALA A 25 9.41 13.52 -0.82
CA ALA A 25 10.82 13.43 -0.46
C ALA A 25 11.45 12.13 -0.97
N GLN A 26 10.78 10.99 -0.79
CA GLN A 26 11.24 9.69 -1.28
C GLN A 26 11.39 9.68 -2.80
N ILE A 27 10.38 10.17 -3.53
CA ILE A 27 10.44 10.27 -5.01
C ILE A 27 11.63 11.13 -5.45
N LEU A 28 11.82 12.32 -4.84
CA LEU A 28 12.93 13.21 -5.19
C LEU A 28 14.31 12.60 -4.92
N LEU A 29 14.44 11.82 -3.84
CA LEU A 29 15.68 11.13 -3.51
C LEU A 29 15.94 9.94 -4.45
N GLU A 30 14.90 9.19 -4.78
CA GLU A 30 14.97 8.07 -5.71
C GLU A 30 15.34 8.53 -7.13
N ASP A 31 14.69 9.59 -7.63
CA ASP A 31 15.01 10.23 -8.92
C ASP A 31 16.46 10.75 -8.98
N ALA A 32 17.03 11.09 -7.82
CA ALA A 32 18.43 11.50 -7.68
C ALA A 32 19.41 10.32 -7.48
N GLY A 33 18.98 9.06 -7.59
CA GLY A 33 19.84 7.88 -7.39
C GLY A 33 20.18 7.59 -5.94
N LEU A 34 19.40 8.13 -4.99
CA LEU A 34 19.55 7.95 -3.54
C LEU A 34 18.40 7.08 -2.98
N ALA A 35 18.24 5.87 -3.51
CA ALA A 35 17.12 4.98 -3.17
C ALA A 35 17.15 4.42 -1.73
N ARG A 36 18.28 4.53 -1.01
CA ARG A 36 18.41 4.04 0.38
C ARG A 36 17.99 5.13 1.35
N VAL A 37 16.68 5.23 1.61
CA VAL A 37 16.12 6.23 2.53
C VAL A 37 15.75 5.58 3.87
N VAL A 38 16.36 6.06 4.95
CA VAL A 38 16.01 5.67 6.33
C VAL A 38 15.13 6.75 6.92
N THR A 39 13.89 6.39 7.24
CA THR A 39 12.92 7.30 7.86
C THR A 39 12.96 7.15 9.38
N LEU A 40 13.23 8.24 10.07
CA LEU A 40 13.08 8.36 11.52
C LEU A 40 11.94 9.31 11.83
N PHE A 41 11.16 9.02 12.86
CA PHE A 41 10.07 9.90 13.28
C PHE A 41 10.51 10.78 14.45
N ARG A 42 10.13 12.05 14.41
CA ARG A 42 10.34 13.01 15.49
C ARG A 42 9.05 13.79 15.68
N GLU A 43 8.64 13.96 16.93
CA GLU A 43 7.50 14.82 17.23
C GLU A 43 7.80 16.27 16.86
N SER A 44 6.82 16.90 16.22
CA SER A 44 6.89 18.30 15.86
C SER A 44 5.48 18.89 15.79
N TYR A 45 5.39 20.21 15.89
CA TYR A 45 4.17 20.96 15.63
C TYR A 45 3.91 21.19 14.14
N GLU A 46 4.85 20.78 13.28
CA GLU A 46 4.66 20.76 11.83
C GLU A 46 3.54 19.79 11.41
N ASP A 47 3.12 19.89 10.16
CA ASP A 47 2.14 18.97 9.60
C ASP A 47 2.64 17.53 9.57
N ARG A 48 1.74 16.57 9.86
CA ARG A 48 2.05 15.13 9.88
C ARG A 48 2.73 14.73 8.55
N ASP A 49 3.72 13.86 8.66
CA ASP A 49 4.48 13.28 7.55
C ASP A 49 5.34 14.29 6.77
N THR A 50 5.63 15.45 7.35
CA THR A 50 6.53 16.46 6.80
C THR A 50 7.98 16.21 7.20
N VAL A 51 8.92 16.26 6.27
CA VAL A 51 10.35 16.14 6.57
C VAL A 51 10.84 17.36 7.33
N LEU A 52 11.34 17.15 8.54
CA LEU A 52 11.90 18.17 9.42
C LEU A 52 13.39 18.40 9.16
N GLU A 53 14.11 17.30 8.93
CA GLU A 53 15.56 17.29 8.85
C GLU A 53 16.00 16.18 7.90
N GLN A 54 17.14 16.37 7.23
CA GLN A 54 17.75 15.37 6.38
C GLN A 54 19.26 15.29 6.63
N LYS A 55 19.80 14.10 6.47
CA LYS A 55 21.23 13.83 6.45
C LYS A 55 21.51 12.79 5.37
N PRO A 56 22.41 13.04 4.40
CA PRO A 56 23.28 14.19 4.24
C PRO A 56 22.54 15.51 3.94
N ALA A 57 23.19 16.65 4.18
CA ALA A 57 22.57 17.96 4.03
C ALA A 57 22.27 18.27 2.55
N ARG A 58 21.26 19.09 2.29
CA ARG A 58 20.91 19.53 0.93
C ARG A 58 22.12 20.10 0.21
N GLY A 59 22.23 19.79 -1.09
CA GLY A 59 23.30 20.27 -1.94
C GLY A 59 24.67 19.62 -1.73
N GLN A 60 24.82 18.73 -0.73
CA GLN A 60 26.03 17.96 -0.54
C GLN A 60 26.24 16.99 -1.72
N MET A 61 27.50 16.80 -2.12
CA MET A 61 27.86 15.85 -3.18
C MET A 61 28.17 14.50 -2.52
N VAL A 62 27.41 13.47 -2.89
CA VAL A 62 27.56 12.12 -2.34
C VAL A 62 27.58 11.09 -3.46
N TYR A 63 28.10 9.91 -3.18
CA TYR A 63 28.04 8.82 -4.15
C TYR A 63 26.61 8.31 -4.30
N GLU A 64 26.24 7.92 -5.50
CA GLU A 64 25.00 7.21 -5.78
C GLU A 64 24.84 5.99 -4.86
N GLY A 65 23.63 5.75 -4.36
CA GLY A 65 23.33 4.71 -3.39
C GLY A 65 23.83 4.97 -1.96
N THR A 66 24.31 6.18 -1.66
CA THR A 66 24.54 6.62 -0.27
C THR A 66 23.22 6.64 0.49
N GLU A 67 23.24 6.20 1.74
CA GLU A 67 22.07 6.21 2.60
C GLU A 67 21.72 7.65 3.03
N VAL A 68 20.42 7.98 2.94
CA VAL A 68 19.87 9.27 3.36
C VAL A 68 18.92 9.02 4.52
N THR A 69 19.25 9.56 5.69
CA THR A 69 18.38 9.58 6.85
C THR A 69 17.51 10.84 6.80
N ILE A 70 16.20 10.68 6.90
CA ILE A 70 15.25 11.79 7.04
C ILE A 70 14.53 11.69 8.38
N TRP A 71 14.34 12.83 9.06
CA TRP A 71 13.47 12.93 10.22
C TRP A 71 12.14 13.51 9.79
N VAL A 72 11.06 12.83 10.12
CA VAL A 72 9.71 13.17 9.69
C VAL A 72 8.85 13.53 10.89
N ALA A 73 8.06 14.58 10.73
CA ALA A 73 7.11 15.08 11.71
C ALA A 73 6.00 14.05 11.93
N ARG A 74 5.81 13.68 13.18
CA ARG A 74 4.64 12.90 13.61
C ARG A 74 3.85 13.73 14.61
N ARG A 75 2.54 13.86 14.40
CA ARG A 75 1.63 14.40 15.42
C ARG A 75 1.26 13.27 16.37
N GLY A 76 1.60 13.43 17.64
CA GLY A 76 1.34 12.44 18.67
C GLY A 76 0.01 12.64 19.40
N LEU A 77 -0.43 11.60 20.11
CA LEU A 77 -1.58 11.55 21.02
C LEU A 77 -1.56 12.68 22.05
N LEU A 78 -0.38 13.24 22.36
CA LEU A 78 -0.22 14.34 23.30
C LEU A 78 -1.06 15.58 22.92
N GLU A 79 -1.30 15.84 21.63
CA GLU A 79 -2.13 16.96 21.17
C GLU A 79 -3.60 16.78 21.56
N ASN A 80 -4.08 15.54 21.60
CA ASN A 80 -5.45 15.19 21.95
C ASN A 80 -5.70 15.26 23.47
N LEU A 81 -4.65 15.47 24.27
CA LEU A 81 -4.76 15.57 25.72
C LEU A 81 -4.98 17.02 26.18
N PRO A 82 -5.65 17.22 27.33
CA PRO A 82 -5.79 18.53 27.95
C PRO A 82 -4.44 19.24 28.12
N ALA A 83 -4.45 20.58 28.02
CA ALA A 83 -3.23 21.41 28.02
C ALA A 83 -2.32 21.20 29.24
N ILE A 84 -2.88 20.76 30.38
CA ILE A 84 -2.11 20.45 31.60
C ILE A 84 -1.06 19.34 31.38
N TYR A 85 -1.34 18.36 30.51
CA TYR A 85 -0.42 17.24 30.21
C TYR A 85 0.61 17.60 29.13
N ARG A 86 0.39 18.69 28.39
CA ARG A 86 1.29 19.15 27.33
C ARG A 86 2.49 19.95 27.85
N ARG A 87 2.47 20.36 29.12
CA ARG A 87 3.59 21.09 29.74
C ARG A 87 4.83 20.22 29.84
N SER A 88 5.93 20.71 29.28
CA SER A 88 7.27 20.21 29.57
C SER A 88 7.73 20.69 30.94
N ASP A 89 8.55 19.90 31.61
CA ASP A 89 9.24 20.33 32.83
C ASP A 89 10.33 21.37 32.51
N GLY A 90 10.98 21.93 33.53
CA GLY A 90 11.96 23.02 33.39
C GLY A 90 13.19 22.66 32.54
N VAL A 91 13.39 21.37 32.25
CA VAL A 91 14.48 20.83 31.42
C VAL A 91 13.99 20.46 30.00
N GLY A 92 12.69 20.62 29.72
CA GLY A 92 12.10 20.34 28.41
C GLY A 92 11.64 18.90 28.19
N ARG A 93 11.68 18.04 29.22
CA ARG A 93 11.19 16.67 29.16
C ARG A 93 9.70 16.63 29.44
N ASN A 94 9.01 15.63 28.89
CA ASN A 94 7.62 15.38 29.21
C ASN A 94 7.41 13.87 29.25
N LEU A 95 7.23 13.33 30.46
CA LEU A 95 7.00 11.90 30.65
C LEU A 95 5.76 11.41 29.90
N VAL A 96 4.68 12.20 29.89
CA VAL A 96 3.44 11.84 29.22
C VAL A 96 3.67 11.69 27.72
N ARG A 97 4.49 12.58 27.14
CA ARG A 97 4.93 12.50 25.75
C ARG A 97 5.67 11.19 25.46
N GLU A 98 6.67 10.87 26.27
CA GLU A 98 7.47 9.64 26.10
C GLU A 98 6.60 8.38 26.20
N VAL A 99 5.65 8.36 27.14
CA VAL A 99 4.68 7.27 27.28
C VAL A 99 3.74 7.19 26.08
N CYS A 100 3.18 8.32 25.62
CA CYS A 100 2.32 8.37 24.44
C CYS A 100 3.03 7.81 23.20
N PHE A 101 4.30 8.14 23.02
CA PHE A 101 5.08 7.67 21.87
C PHE A 101 5.20 6.13 21.81
N VAL A 102 5.33 5.46 22.96
CA VAL A 102 5.34 3.99 23.02
C VAL A 102 4.01 3.43 22.51
N PHE A 103 2.88 3.97 22.97
CA PHE A 103 1.57 3.53 22.52
C PHE A 103 1.34 3.82 21.03
N GLU A 104 1.74 4.99 20.55
CA GLU A 104 1.66 5.32 19.11
C GLU A 104 2.42 4.31 18.26
N HIS A 105 3.63 3.95 18.66
CA HIS A 105 4.40 2.95 17.93
C HIS A 105 3.73 1.57 17.94
N MET A 106 3.12 1.18 19.06
CA MET A 106 2.36 -0.08 19.13
C MET A 106 1.14 -0.08 18.20
N PHE A 107 0.40 1.03 18.14
CA PHE A 107 -0.81 1.14 17.33
C PHE A 107 -0.56 1.46 15.85
N ASP A 108 0.64 1.95 15.49
CA ASP A 108 1.01 2.29 14.11
C ASP A 108 0.75 1.13 13.13
N SER A 109 1.11 -0.09 13.56
CA SER A 109 0.87 -1.31 12.78
C SER A 109 -0.62 -1.55 12.48
N ILE A 110 -1.50 -1.25 13.44
CA ILE A 110 -2.95 -1.42 13.30
C ILE A 110 -3.51 -0.33 12.36
N GLU A 111 -3.04 0.90 12.49
CA GLU A 111 -3.44 2.01 11.61
C GLU A 111 -3.11 1.71 10.15
N VAL A 112 -1.89 1.23 9.88
CA VAL A 112 -1.45 0.82 8.54
C VAL A 112 -2.33 -0.31 8.00
N ASN A 113 -2.57 -1.37 8.80
CA ASN A 113 -3.43 -2.48 8.40
C ASN A 113 -4.88 -2.04 8.10
N LEU A 114 -5.41 -1.09 8.87
CA LEU A 114 -6.75 -0.54 8.66
C LEU A 114 -6.82 0.28 7.36
N ILE A 115 -5.80 1.09 7.10
CA ILE A 115 -5.68 1.88 5.86
C ILE A 115 -5.56 0.97 4.65
N ASP A 116 -4.76 -0.10 4.70
CA ASP A 116 -4.59 -1.04 3.58
C ASP A 116 -5.70 -2.10 3.48
N GLY A 117 -6.65 -2.12 4.42
CA GLY A 117 -7.73 -3.11 4.48
C GLY A 117 -8.59 -3.20 3.22
N TRP A 118 -8.74 -2.09 2.48
CA TRP A 118 -9.50 -2.07 1.21
C TRP A 118 -8.95 -3.04 0.15
N ARG A 119 -7.65 -3.35 0.20
CA ARG A 119 -6.97 -4.24 -0.76
C ARG A 119 -7.49 -5.67 -0.68
N PHE A 120 -8.04 -6.07 0.47
CA PHE A 120 -8.65 -7.37 0.64
C PHE A 120 -10.03 -7.47 -0.02
N TYR A 121 -10.73 -6.36 -0.26
CA TYR A 121 -12.06 -6.37 -0.87
C TYR A 121 -12.06 -6.27 -2.39
N ASP A 122 -10.94 -5.91 -3.02
CA ASP A 122 -10.82 -5.94 -4.48
C ASP A 122 -10.14 -7.24 -4.95
N PRO A 123 -10.87 -8.12 -5.68
CA PRO A 123 -10.34 -9.39 -6.16
C PRO A 123 -9.09 -9.29 -7.04
N HIS A 124 -8.71 -8.11 -7.56
CA HIS A 124 -7.50 -7.96 -8.38
C HIS A 124 -6.22 -7.76 -7.56
N VAL A 125 -6.33 -7.21 -6.35
CA VAL A 125 -5.19 -6.88 -5.50
C VAL A 125 -5.12 -7.72 -4.24
N SER A 126 -6.19 -8.44 -3.90
CA SER A 126 -6.24 -9.30 -2.72
C SER A 126 -5.26 -10.48 -2.82
N PRO A 127 -4.71 -10.97 -1.70
CA PRO A 127 -3.93 -12.22 -1.68
C PRO A 127 -4.76 -13.41 -2.20
N LEU A 128 -4.08 -14.41 -2.76
CA LEU A 128 -4.71 -15.61 -3.33
C LEU A 128 -5.55 -16.37 -2.29
N ASP A 129 -5.00 -16.61 -1.10
CA ASP A 129 -5.67 -17.35 -0.03
C ASP A 129 -6.96 -16.65 0.46
N PHE A 130 -7.04 -15.32 0.26
CA PHE A 130 -8.22 -14.53 0.62
C PHE A 130 -9.33 -14.60 -0.43
N LEU A 131 -9.02 -15.02 -1.67
CA LEU A 131 -10.01 -15.16 -2.73
C LEU A 131 -11.05 -16.22 -2.38
N ASP A 132 -10.66 -17.31 -1.72
CA ASP A 132 -11.59 -18.36 -1.30
C ASP A 132 -12.63 -17.84 -0.31
N TRP A 133 -12.21 -16.97 0.61
CA TRP A 133 -13.10 -16.30 1.54
C TRP A 133 -14.07 -15.34 0.82
N LEU A 134 -13.56 -14.53 -0.11
CA LEU A 134 -14.40 -13.65 -0.95
C LEU A 134 -15.38 -14.44 -1.81
N ALA A 135 -14.97 -15.58 -2.35
CA ALA A 135 -15.81 -16.44 -3.15
C ALA A 135 -17.00 -16.97 -2.34
N GLY A 136 -16.78 -17.30 -1.06
CA GLY A 136 -17.82 -17.65 -0.10
C GLY A 136 -18.91 -16.57 0.04
N TRP A 137 -18.55 -15.28 0.00
CA TRP A 137 -19.53 -14.19 0.01
C TRP A 137 -20.37 -14.14 -1.26
N THR A 138 -19.76 -14.46 -2.40
CA THR A 138 -20.45 -14.51 -3.68
C THR A 138 -21.19 -15.83 -3.92
N ALA A 139 -21.20 -16.76 -2.95
CA ALA A 139 -21.72 -18.12 -3.12
C ALA A 139 -21.09 -18.87 -4.31
N PHE A 140 -19.83 -18.56 -4.60
CA PHE A 140 -19.05 -19.14 -5.69
C PHE A 140 -18.03 -20.13 -5.11
N THR A 141 -17.90 -21.30 -5.72
CA THR A 141 -16.90 -22.30 -5.34
C THR A 141 -15.73 -22.23 -6.30
N LEU A 142 -14.55 -21.85 -5.79
CA LEU A 142 -13.32 -21.84 -6.58
C LEU A 142 -12.69 -23.23 -6.50
N ASP A 143 -12.44 -23.85 -7.65
CA ASP A 143 -11.59 -25.05 -7.68
C ASP A 143 -10.11 -24.63 -7.66
N LEU A 144 -9.28 -25.44 -6.99
CA LEU A 144 -7.84 -25.21 -6.86
C LEU A 144 -7.14 -25.12 -8.22
N ASP A 145 -7.59 -25.91 -9.20
CA ASP A 145 -6.95 -26.09 -10.51
C ASP A 145 -7.11 -24.90 -11.48
N TRP A 146 -7.93 -23.90 -11.14
CA TRP A 146 -8.18 -22.80 -12.05
C TRP A 146 -7.03 -21.77 -12.06
N PRO A 147 -6.70 -21.19 -13.22
CA PRO A 147 -5.78 -20.06 -13.31
C PRO A 147 -6.21 -18.89 -12.42
N GLU A 148 -5.25 -18.28 -11.71
CA GLU A 148 -5.50 -17.15 -10.80
C GLU A 148 -6.28 -16.01 -11.47
N ALA A 149 -5.91 -15.64 -12.70
CA ALA A 149 -6.56 -14.57 -13.44
C ALA A 149 -8.07 -14.85 -13.66
N GLN A 150 -8.45 -16.10 -13.88
CA GLN A 150 -9.85 -16.50 -14.06
C GLN A 150 -10.60 -16.41 -12.73
N LYS A 151 -10.01 -16.89 -11.62
CA LYS A 151 -10.60 -16.78 -10.28
C LYS A 151 -10.94 -15.33 -9.94
N ARG A 152 -9.97 -14.42 -10.13
CA ARG A 152 -10.13 -12.98 -9.86
C ARG A 152 -11.22 -12.34 -10.73
N ALA A 153 -11.23 -12.64 -12.03
CA ALA A 153 -12.22 -12.11 -12.96
C ALA A 153 -13.65 -12.58 -12.66
N LEU A 154 -13.81 -13.86 -12.30
CA LEU A 154 -15.10 -14.45 -11.95
C LEU A 154 -15.66 -13.85 -10.67
N ILE A 155 -14.87 -13.75 -9.59
CA ILE A 155 -15.33 -13.16 -8.32
C ILE A 155 -15.74 -11.70 -8.53
N LYS A 156 -14.96 -10.93 -9.30
CA LYS A 156 -15.29 -9.52 -9.60
C LYS A 156 -16.64 -9.37 -10.29
N ARG A 157 -16.96 -10.29 -11.20
CA ARG A 157 -18.20 -10.27 -12.00
C ARG A 157 -19.32 -11.15 -11.43
N ALA A 158 -19.09 -11.82 -10.31
CA ALA A 158 -20.02 -12.84 -9.79
C ALA A 158 -21.43 -12.27 -9.60
N VAL A 159 -21.55 -11.10 -8.96
CA VAL A 159 -22.85 -10.44 -8.72
C VAL A 159 -23.58 -10.13 -10.03
N ASP A 160 -22.88 -9.60 -11.03
CA ASP A 160 -23.47 -9.29 -12.34
C ASP A 160 -23.93 -10.58 -13.05
N LEU A 161 -23.13 -11.65 -12.98
CA LEU A 161 -23.47 -12.95 -13.55
C LEU A 161 -24.70 -13.56 -12.88
N TYR A 162 -24.83 -13.46 -11.54
CA TYR A 162 -26.02 -13.93 -10.83
C TYR A 162 -27.29 -13.17 -11.23
N ARG A 163 -27.19 -11.87 -11.56
CA ARG A 163 -28.34 -11.06 -11.99
C ARG A 163 -28.89 -11.47 -13.35
N ILE A 164 -28.04 -11.97 -14.24
CA ILE A 164 -28.43 -12.39 -15.60
C ILE A 164 -28.43 -13.92 -15.77
N ARG A 165 -28.41 -14.66 -14.65
CA ARG A 165 -28.40 -16.13 -14.65
C ARG A 165 -29.60 -16.68 -15.42
N GLY A 166 -29.39 -17.75 -16.18
CA GLY A 166 -30.43 -18.40 -16.97
C GLY A 166 -30.78 -17.70 -18.28
N THR A 167 -30.03 -16.67 -18.69
CA THR A 167 -30.13 -16.07 -20.04
C THR A 167 -29.00 -16.58 -20.93
N ARG A 168 -29.22 -16.66 -22.25
CA ARG A 168 -28.17 -16.91 -23.26
C ARG A 168 -26.94 -16.03 -23.02
N ARG A 169 -27.16 -14.74 -22.73
CA ARG A 169 -26.09 -13.77 -22.46
C ARG A 169 -25.32 -14.11 -21.20
N GLY A 170 -26.00 -14.47 -20.11
CA GLY A 170 -25.36 -14.87 -18.85
C GLY A 170 -24.52 -16.13 -19.01
N LEU A 171 -25.05 -17.13 -19.71
CA LEU A 171 -24.35 -18.39 -19.99
C LEU A 171 -23.15 -18.15 -20.92
N ALA A 172 -23.31 -17.33 -21.97
CA ALA A 172 -22.22 -16.95 -22.85
C ALA A 172 -21.08 -16.25 -22.10
N LEU A 173 -21.41 -15.26 -21.25
CA LEU A 173 -20.42 -14.53 -20.46
C LEU A 173 -19.71 -15.42 -19.44
N PHE A 174 -20.44 -16.33 -18.79
CA PHE A 174 -19.86 -17.28 -17.83
C PHE A 174 -18.86 -18.22 -18.53
N LEU A 175 -19.25 -18.84 -19.63
CA LEU A 175 -18.39 -19.71 -20.42
C LEU A 175 -17.21 -18.97 -21.04
N MET A 176 -17.41 -17.73 -21.51
CA MET A 176 -16.33 -16.91 -22.05
C MET A 176 -15.28 -16.59 -20.99
N LEU A 177 -15.70 -16.29 -19.74
CA LEU A 177 -14.78 -16.04 -18.63
C LEU A 177 -14.03 -17.31 -18.19
N PHE A 178 -14.68 -18.48 -18.27
CA PHE A 178 -14.10 -19.76 -17.89
C PHE A 178 -13.13 -20.32 -18.95
N ILE A 179 -13.55 -20.30 -20.22
CA ILE A 179 -12.85 -20.95 -21.33
C ILE A 179 -11.93 -19.96 -22.07
N GLY A 180 -12.18 -18.65 -21.96
CA GLY A 180 -11.47 -17.61 -22.72
C GLY A 180 -11.85 -17.57 -24.21
N LYS A 181 -12.91 -18.27 -24.63
CA LYS A 181 -13.43 -18.30 -26.00
C LYS A 181 -14.93 -17.97 -26.00
N GLU A 182 -15.40 -17.29 -27.04
CA GLU A 182 -16.83 -17.06 -27.22
C GLU A 182 -17.55 -18.37 -27.55
N PRO A 183 -18.54 -18.78 -26.75
CA PRO A 183 -19.33 -19.96 -27.05
C PRO A 183 -20.39 -19.64 -28.11
N ASP A 184 -20.56 -20.56 -29.06
CA ASP A 184 -21.78 -20.57 -29.86
C ASP A 184 -22.88 -21.29 -29.08
N ILE A 185 -24.04 -20.65 -28.96
CA ILE A 185 -25.17 -21.17 -28.19
C ILE A 185 -26.35 -21.22 -29.14
N GLU A 186 -26.81 -22.41 -29.49
CA GLU A 186 -28.06 -22.58 -30.20
C GLU A 186 -29.15 -22.93 -29.19
N GLU A 187 -30.22 -22.14 -29.19
CA GLU A 187 -31.43 -22.47 -28.45
C GLU A 187 -32.48 -22.87 -29.47
N ASN A 188 -33.23 -23.91 -29.16
CA ASN A 188 -34.37 -24.34 -29.95
C ASN A 188 -34.07 -24.86 -31.38
N THR A 189 -33.04 -25.68 -31.56
CA THR A 189 -32.77 -26.38 -32.83
C THR A 189 -33.51 -27.72 -32.94
N TRP A 190 -34.12 -27.93 -34.11
CA TRP A 190 -34.99 -29.04 -34.49
C TRP A 190 -34.26 -30.41 -34.59
N PRO A 191 -34.92 -31.59 -34.40
CA PRO A 191 -36.34 -31.82 -34.18
C PRO A 191 -36.74 -31.79 -32.71
N PHE A 192 -37.70 -30.92 -32.42
CA PHE A 192 -38.42 -30.92 -31.15
C PHE A 192 -39.51 -31.99 -31.16
N LYS A 193 -39.33 -33.02 -30.35
CA LYS A 193 -40.47 -33.81 -29.86
C LYS A 193 -41.03 -33.02 -28.68
N GLY A 194 -42.21 -32.44 -28.87
CA GLY A 194 -42.91 -31.63 -27.85
C GLY A 194 -43.07 -32.36 -26.52
#